data_AF-L9Z5R9-F1
#
_entry.id   AF-L9Z5R9-F1
#
_cell.length_a   1.000
_cell.length_b   1.000
_cell.length_c   1.000
_cell.angle_alpha   90.00
_cell.angle_beta   90.00
_cell.angle_gamma   90.00
#
_symmetry.space_group_name_H-M   'P 1'
#
loop_
_entity.id
_entity.type
_entity.pdbx_description
1 polymer ?
#
loop_
_entity_poly.entity_id
_entity_poly.type
_entity_poly.pdbx_seq_one_letter_code
_entity_poly.pdbx_strand_id
1 'polypeptide(L)'
;MAKDTVRYPDDVVEEIDALVEDGMFESKSEFYRFSAEYVLALIDSDHEVKTFNFDEIKSELDISAEDHAKALGADGGTFFLDAVINVRKHGLRGNYEAAERFIDTHYDETDQECIILEELLGTYRGESG
;
A
#
# COMPACT_ATOMS: atom_id res chain seq x y z
N MET A 1 15.72 -15.73 -21.76
CA MET A 1 14.91 -14.58 -21.28
C MET A 1 15.32 -13.35 -22.07
N ALA A 2 14.37 -12.46 -22.36
CA ALA A 2 14.67 -11.13 -22.89
C ALA A 2 15.46 -10.32 -21.84
N LYS A 3 16.26 -9.35 -22.29
CA LYS A 3 17.07 -8.51 -21.41
C LYS A 3 16.62 -7.07 -21.53
N ASP A 4 16.00 -6.56 -20.47
CA ASP A 4 15.64 -5.16 -20.32
C ASP A 4 16.60 -4.48 -19.34
N THR A 5 16.85 -3.18 -19.54
CA THR A 5 17.69 -2.37 -18.64
C THR A 5 16.82 -1.28 -18.02
N VAL A 6 16.70 -1.32 -16.70
CA VAL A 6 15.93 -0.35 -15.91
C VAL A 6 16.90 0.46 -15.04
N ARG A 7 16.55 1.71 -14.74
CA ARG A 7 17.27 2.57 -13.81
C ARG A 7 16.45 2.70 -12.53
N TYR A 8 17.11 2.51 -11.39
CA TYR A 8 16.53 2.71 -10.07
C TYR A 8 17.33 3.81 -9.34
N PRO A 9 16.69 4.55 -8.42
CA PRO A 9 17.38 5.37 -7.44
C PRO A 9 18.43 4.55 -6.65
N ASP A 10 19.54 5.19 -6.26
CA ASP A 10 20.66 4.51 -5.60
C ASP A 10 20.25 3.89 -4.24
N ASP A 11 19.43 4.59 -3.46
CA ASP A 11 18.86 4.12 -2.19
C ASP A 11 18.03 2.84 -2.37
N VAL A 12 17.22 2.77 -3.42
CA VAL A 12 16.46 1.55 -3.76
C VAL A 12 17.41 0.40 -4.12
N VAL A 13 18.50 0.69 -4.84
CA VAL A 13 19.48 -0.34 -5.21
C VAL A 13 20.22 -0.85 -3.98
N GLU A 14 20.53 0.00 -3.01
CA GLU A 14 21.16 -0.36 -1.73
C GLU A 14 20.25 -1.28 -0.90
N GLU A 15 18.95 -1.01 -0.82
CA GLU A 15 17.99 -1.90 -0.14
C GLU A 15 17.94 -3.30 -0.80
N ILE A 16 17.96 -3.35 -2.13
CA ILE A 16 17.99 -4.62 -2.87
C ILE A 16 19.32 -5.36 -2.63
N ASP A 17 20.45 -4.63 -2.56
CA ASP A 17 21.75 -5.20 -2.22
C ASP A 17 21.71 -5.85 -0.83
N ALA A 18 21.15 -5.17 0.18
CA ALA A 18 21.04 -5.70 1.53
C ALA A 18 20.28 -7.04 1.58
N LEU A 19 19.16 -7.15 0.87
CA LEU A 19 18.38 -8.39 0.80
C LEU A 19 19.17 -9.56 0.15
N VAL A 20 20.02 -9.25 -0.82
CA VAL A 20 20.89 -10.25 -1.45
C VAL A 20 22.04 -10.64 -0.51
N GLU A 21 22.64 -9.67 0.19
CA GLU A 21 23.71 -9.90 1.16
C GLU A 21 23.23 -10.73 2.37
N ASP A 22 21.98 -10.52 2.80
CA ASP A 22 21.33 -11.30 3.86
C ASP A 22 20.94 -12.72 3.43
N GLY A 23 21.09 -13.04 2.14
CA GLY A 23 20.81 -14.37 1.59
C GLY A 23 19.32 -14.65 1.32
N MET A 24 18.45 -13.64 1.45
CA MET A 24 17.03 -13.73 1.10
C MET A 24 16.84 -13.97 -0.41
N PHE A 25 17.74 -13.42 -1.22
CA PHE A 25 17.79 -13.64 -2.66
C PHE A 25 19.22 -14.02 -3.07
N GLU A 26 19.36 -14.96 -4.00
CA GLU A 26 20.66 -15.38 -4.54
C GLU A 26 21.31 -14.26 -5.38
N SER A 27 20.49 -13.39 -5.97
CA SER A 27 20.98 -12.28 -6.80
C SER A 27 19.93 -11.21 -7.03
N LYS A 28 20.37 -10.00 -7.42
CA LYS A 28 19.46 -8.94 -7.90
C LYS A 28 18.53 -9.39 -9.02
N SER A 29 19.04 -10.23 -9.92
CA SER A 29 18.23 -10.74 -11.03
C SER A 29 17.12 -11.68 -10.56
N GLU A 30 17.32 -12.39 -9.45
CA GLU A 30 16.26 -13.17 -8.83
C GLU A 30 15.23 -12.26 -8.17
N PHE A 31 15.68 -11.27 -7.38
CA PHE A 31 14.79 -10.25 -6.81
C PHE A 31 13.90 -9.62 -7.88
N TYR A 32 14.46 -9.12 -8.98
CA TYR A 32 13.66 -8.47 -10.02
C TYR A 32 12.67 -9.41 -10.70
N ARG A 33 13.04 -10.67 -10.95
CA ARG A 33 12.13 -11.66 -11.55
C ARG A 33 11.00 -12.02 -10.59
N PHE A 34 11.33 -12.25 -9.32
CA PHE A 34 10.34 -12.51 -8.28
C PHE A 34 9.38 -11.33 -8.15
N SER A 35 9.89 -10.12 -7.96
CA SER A 35 9.07 -8.91 -7.78
C SER A 35 8.14 -8.64 -8.96
N ALA A 36 8.61 -8.85 -10.20
CA ALA A 36 7.78 -8.69 -11.39
C ALA A 36 6.64 -9.73 -11.45
N GLU A 37 6.96 -11.02 -11.26
CA GLU A 37 5.95 -12.10 -11.25
C GLU A 37 4.98 -11.96 -10.07
N TYR A 38 5.46 -11.46 -8.94
CA TYR A 38 4.68 -11.25 -7.74
C TYR A 38 3.61 -10.18 -7.96
N VAL A 39 3.99 -9.04 -8.53
CA VAL A 39 3.04 -7.98 -8.88
C VAL A 39 2.06 -8.45 -9.97
N LEU A 40 2.52 -9.22 -10.97
CA LEU A 40 1.63 -9.77 -12.00
C LEU A 40 0.59 -10.73 -11.42
N ALA A 41 0.99 -11.62 -10.50
CA ALA A 41 0.08 -12.54 -9.81
C ALA A 41 -0.90 -11.82 -8.86
N LEU A 42 -0.56 -10.63 -8.38
CA LEU A 42 -1.48 -9.79 -7.61
C LEU A 42 -2.52 -9.09 -8.51
N ILE A 43 -2.13 -8.69 -9.72
CA ILE A 43 -3.02 -7.99 -10.67
C ILE A 43 -3.95 -8.95 -11.41
N ASP A 44 -3.44 -10.11 -11.81
CA ASP A 44 -4.16 -11.13 -12.58
C ASP A 44 -4.09 -12.46 -11.84
N SER A 45 -5.25 -12.91 -11.31
CA SER A 45 -5.36 -14.16 -10.57
C SER A 45 -5.10 -15.41 -11.42
N ASP A 46 -5.19 -15.28 -12.75
CA ASP A 46 -4.95 -16.36 -13.69
C ASP A 46 -3.50 -16.35 -14.23
N HIS A 47 -2.65 -15.42 -13.76
CA HIS A 47 -1.27 -15.31 -14.19
C HIS A 47 -0.44 -16.54 -13.76
N GLU A 48 0.10 -17.26 -14.74
CA GLU A 48 0.96 -18.42 -14.52
C GLU A 48 2.41 -17.99 -14.29
N VAL A 49 2.87 -18.15 -13.05
CA VAL A 49 4.22 -17.76 -12.64
C VAL A 49 5.29 -18.65 -13.29
N LYS A 50 6.32 -18.02 -13.86
CA LYS A 50 7.42 -18.71 -14.56
C LYS A 50 8.73 -18.70 -13.79
N THR A 51 8.82 -17.94 -12.70
CA THR A 51 10.01 -17.86 -11.86
C THR A 51 10.12 -19.12 -11.00
N PHE A 52 11.28 -19.77 -11.09
CA PHE A 52 11.65 -20.88 -10.22
C PHE A 52 11.76 -20.39 -8.76
N ASN A 53 11.38 -21.22 -7.79
CA ASN A 53 11.34 -20.90 -6.35
C ASN A 53 10.40 -19.77 -5.92
N PHE A 54 9.44 -19.38 -6.76
CA PHE A 54 8.51 -18.30 -6.42
C PHE A 54 7.74 -18.56 -5.11
N ASP A 55 7.12 -19.73 -4.98
CA ASP A 55 6.31 -20.05 -3.78
C ASP A 55 7.16 -20.15 -2.52
N GLU A 56 8.41 -20.63 -2.65
CA GLU A 56 9.37 -20.71 -1.56
C GLU A 56 9.76 -19.32 -1.06
N ILE A 57 10.26 -18.47 -1.97
CA ILE A 57 10.63 -17.08 -1.67
C ILE A 57 9.43 -16.31 -1.09
N LYS A 58 8.24 -16.48 -1.68
CA LYS A 58 7.01 -15.85 -1.17
C LYS A 58 6.69 -16.28 0.25
N SER A 59 6.88 -17.55 0.58
CA SER A 59 6.65 -18.07 1.93
C SER A 59 7.70 -17.57 2.93
N GLU A 60 8.96 -17.43 2.51
CA GLU A 60 10.05 -16.94 3.36
C GLU A 60 9.93 -15.44 3.67
N LEU A 61 9.42 -14.64 2.72
CA LEU A 61 9.15 -13.22 2.95
C LEU A 61 8.01 -12.97 3.94
N ASP A 62 7.22 -14.00 4.29
CA ASP A 62 6.07 -13.92 5.20
C ASP A 62 5.10 -12.77 4.87
N ILE A 63 4.89 -12.51 3.57
CA ILE A 63 4.03 -11.40 3.14
C ILE A 63 2.57 -11.79 3.42
N SER A 64 1.94 -11.07 4.35
CA SER A 64 0.58 -11.38 4.76
C SER A 64 -0.45 -10.98 3.70
N ALA A 65 -1.66 -11.51 3.80
CA ALA A 65 -2.78 -11.07 2.97
C ALA A 65 -3.10 -9.56 3.15
N GLU A 66 -2.78 -9.00 4.32
CA GLU A 66 -2.91 -7.56 4.59
C GLU A 66 -1.87 -6.75 3.82
N ASP A 67 -0.64 -7.26 3.73
CA ASP A 67 0.43 -6.63 2.95
C ASP A 67 0.16 -6.74 1.43
N HIS A 68 -0.49 -7.82 0.98
CA HIS A 68 -1.00 -7.92 -0.39
C HIS A 68 -2.04 -6.83 -0.71
N ALA A 69 -2.97 -6.59 0.22
CA ALA A 69 -4.03 -5.60 0.05
C ALA A 69 -3.45 -4.17 -0.01
N LYS A 70 -2.45 -3.88 0.83
CA LYS A 70 -1.68 -2.62 0.82
C LYS A 70 -0.92 -2.45 -0.49
N ALA A 71 -0.22 -3.48 -0.97
CA ALA A 71 0.57 -3.43 -2.19
C ALA A 71 -0.28 -3.20 -3.46
N LEU A 72 -1.51 -3.71 -3.48
CA LEU A 72 -2.45 -3.52 -4.57
C LEU A 72 -3.23 -2.19 -4.49
N GLY A 73 -3.06 -1.41 -3.43
CA GLY A 73 -3.96 -0.27 -3.13
C GLY A 73 -5.43 -0.69 -3.03
N ALA A 74 -5.69 -2.00 -2.82
CA ALA A 74 -7.00 -2.61 -2.85
C ALA A 74 -7.67 -2.60 -1.46
N ASP A 75 -6.98 -2.13 -0.42
CA ASP A 75 -7.64 -1.72 0.79
C ASP A 75 -8.26 -0.33 0.61
N GLY A 76 -9.45 -0.21 0.05
CA GLY A 76 -10.32 0.93 0.43
C GLY A 76 -10.61 1.00 1.96
N GLY A 77 -9.89 0.24 2.80
CA GLY A 77 -10.18 -0.11 4.17
C GLY A 77 -9.11 0.33 5.18
N THR A 78 -7.80 0.09 5.00
CA THR A 78 -6.80 0.54 6.00
C THR A 78 -6.51 2.02 5.87
N PHE A 79 -6.34 2.54 4.65
CA PHE A 79 -6.21 3.99 4.44
C PHE A 79 -7.47 4.74 4.93
N PHE A 80 -8.65 4.20 4.62
CA PHE A 80 -9.91 4.74 5.10
C PHE A 80 -10.06 4.67 6.64
N LEU A 81 -9.68 3.55 7.27
CA LEU A 81 -9.71 3.45 8.73
C LEU A 81 -8.72 4.40 9.41
N ASP A 82 -7.53 4.61 8.82
CA ASP A 82 -6.56 5.60 9.29
C ASP A 82 -7.11 7.02 9.17
N ALA A 83 -7.79 7.33 8.06
CA ALA A 83 -8.51 8.58 7.88
C ALA A 83 -9.62 8.77 8.93
N VAL A 84 -10.41 7.73 9.20
CA VAL A 84 -11.43 7.73 10.26
C VAL A 84 -10.81 8.00 11.63
N ILE A 85 -9.68 7.37 11.96
CA ILE A 85 -8.96 7.60 13.21
C ILE A 85 -8.44 9.05 13.30
N ASN A 86 -7.93 9.59 12.19
CA ASN A 86 -7.42 10.94 12.08
C ASN A 86 -8.53 11.97 12.32
N VAL A 87 -9.62 11.89 11.56
CA VAL A 87 -10.81 12.74 11.68
C VAL A 87 -11.37 12.67 13.11
N ARG A 88 -11.52 11.47 13.68
CA ARG A 88 -11.96 11.30 15.08
C ARG A 88 -11.06 12.00 16.09
N LYS A 89 -9.73 11.88 15.94
CA LYS A 89 -8.76 12.54 16.85
C LYS A 89 -8.88 14.06 16.80
N HIS A 90 -9.03 14.62 15.60
CA HIS A 90 -9.19 16.07 15.43
C HIS A 90 -10.56 16.55 15.90
N GLY A 91 -11.63 15.85 15.55
CA GLY A 91 -13.00 16.15 15.99
C GLY A 91 -13.14 16.17 17.51
N LEU A 92 -12.64 15.14 18.21
CA LEU A 92 -12.65 15.11 19.69
C LEU A 92 -11.86 16.24 20.35
N ARG A 93 -10.93 16.87 19.64
CA ARG A 93 -10.07 17.96 20.13
C ARG A 93 -10.58 19.34 19.70
N GLY A 94 -11.68 19.42 18.94
CA GLY A 94 -12.18 20.67 18.37
C GLY A 94 -11.33 21.23 17.23
N ASN A 95 -10.42 20.44 16.66
CA ASN A 95 -9.51 20.86 15.60
C ASN A 95 -10.12 20.60 14.21
N TYR A 96 -11.31 21.13 13.93
CA TYR A 96 -12.10 20.77 12.75
C TYR A 96 -11.42 21.14 11.42
N GLU A 97 -10.82 22.33 11.31
CA GLU A 97 -10.12 22.76 10.09
C GLU A 97 -8.95 21.83 9.71
N ALA A 98 -8.32 21.19 10.70
CA ALA A 98 -7.24 20.24 10.45
C ALA A 98 -7.78 18.90 9.92
N ALA A 99 -8.98 18.50 10.34
CA ALA A 99 -9.66 17.33 9.80
C ALA A 99 -10.17 17.60 8.37
N GLU A 100 -10.79 18.76 8.12
CA GLU A 100 -11.24 19.18 6.78
C GLU A 100 -10.07 19.18 5.79
N ARG A 101 -8.98 19.88 6.13
CA ARG A 101 -7.79 19.92 5.27
C ARG A 101 -7.20 18.53 5.02
N PHE A 102 -7.25 17.64 6.01
CA PHE A 102 -6.81 16.28 5.83
C PHE A 102 -7.69 15.55 4.81
N ILE A 103 -9.01 15.66 4.89
CA ILE A 103 -9.95 15.07 3.92
C ILE A 103 -9.69 15.62 2.51
N ASP A 104 -9.68 16.95 2.36
CA ASP A 104 -9.48 17.65 1.06
C ASP A 104 -8.16 17.29 0.36
N THR A 105 -7.14 16.90 1.14
CA THR A 105 -5.82 16.55 0.60
C THR A 105 -5.77 15.11 0.09
N HIS A 106 -6.59 14.22 0.65
CA HIS A 106 -6.43 12.77 0.49
C HIS A 106 -7.59 12.10 -0.24
N TYR A 107 -8.71 12.79 -0.44
CA TYR A 107 -9.90 12.26 -1.11
C TYR A 107 -10.44 13.24 -2.15
N ASP A 108 -11.02 12.72 -3.21
CA ASP A 108 -11.82 13.51 -4.14
C ASP A 108 -13.19 13.82 -3.52
N GLU A 109 -13.76 14.98 -3.84
CA GLU A 109 -15.08 15.42 -3.34
C GLU A 109 -16.20 14.43 -3.72
N THR A 110 -16.00 13.63 -4.77
CA THR A 110 -16.97 12.63 -5.25
C THR A 110 -16.76 11.23 -4.68
N ASP A 111 -15.70 11.02 -3.89
CA ASP A 111 -15.40 9.72 -3.28
C ASP A 111 -16.39 9.39 -2.16
N GLN A 112 -16.80 8.12 -2.09
CA GLN A 112 -17.69 7.65 -1.03
C GLN A 112 -17.07 7.83 0.36
N GLU A 113 -15.77 7.58 0.46
CA GLU A 113 -14.96 7.73 1.67
C GLU A 113 -14.93 9.19 2.14
N CYS A 114 -14.83 10.15 1.21
CA CYS A 114 -14.88 11.58 1.50
C CYS A 114 -16.18 11.94 2.23
N ILE A 115 -17.31 11.57 1.63
CA ILE A 115 -18.66 11.81 2.18
C ILE A 115 -18.79 11.22 3.60
N ILE A 116 -18.31 10.00 3.82
CA ILE A 116 -18.40 9.35 5.14
C ILE A 116 -17.53 10.07 6.19
N LEU A 117 -16.34 10.53 5.80
CA LEU A 117 -15.42 11.24 6.70
C LEU A 117 -15.96 12.64 7.07
N GLU A 118 -16.56 13.34 6.13
CA GLU A 118 -17.23 14.62 6.36
C GLU A 118 -18.42 14.48 7.30
N GLU A 119 -19.29 13.50 7.07
CA GLU A 119 -20.42 13.18 7.95
C GLU A 119 -19.95 12.84 9.37
N LEU A 120 -18.88 12.03 9.50
CA LEU A 120 -18.26 11.74 10.78
C LEU A 120 -17.76 13.01 11.47
N LEU A 121 -17.11 13.93 10.75
CA LEU A 121 -16.64 15.18 11.31
C LEU A 121 -17.80 16.07 11.79
N GLY A 122 -18.89 16.12 11.03
CA GLY A 122 -20.13 16.82 11.39
C GLY A 122 -20.70 16.38 12.74
N THR A 123 -20.59 15.07 13.06
CA THR A 123 -21.02 14.55 14.39
C THR A 123 -20.22 15.15 15.55
N TYR A 124 -18.93 15.42 15.36
CA TYR A 124 -18.10 16.03 16.40
C TYR A 124 -18.31 17.54 16.52
N ARG A 125 -18.65 18.22 15.42
CA ARG A 125 -18.94 19.67 15.42
C ARG A 125 -20.27 20.00 16.10
N GLY A 126 -21.11 19.00 16.34
CA GLY A 126 -22.47 19.19 16.85
C GLY A 126 -23.43 19.72 15.79
N GLU A 127 -23.07 19.59 14.51
CA GLU A 127 -23.90 19.96 13.35
C GLU A 127 -24.89 18.86 12.96
N SER A 128 -24.93 17.75 13.70
CA SER A 128 -25.96 16.72 13.56
C SER A 128 -27.29 17.20 14.17
N GLY A 129 -28.07 17.90 13.35
CA GLY A 129 -29.46 18.31 13.59
C GLY A 129 -30.19 18.58 12.28
#